data_AF-A0A963VLC1-F1
#
_entry.id   AF-A0A963VLC1-F1
#
_cell.length_a   1.000
_cell.length_b   1.000
_cell.length_c   1.000
_cell.angle_alpha   90.00
_cell.angle_beta   90.00
_cell.angle_gamma   90.00
#
_symmetry.space_group_name_H-M   'P 1'
#
loop_
_entity.id
_entity.type
_entity.pdbx_description
1 polymer ?
#
loop_
_entity_poly.entity_id
_entity_poly.type
_entity_poly.pdbx_seq_one_letter_code
_entity_poly.pdbx_strand_id
1 'polypeptide(L)' 'ANVHYLDTLREAGLVISAKTQREHLTEIVELPRDVHPWYVGVQFHPEFKSTPWNGHPLFNAFIKASLDHQGQRRSLKAVA' A
#
# COMPACT_ATOMS: atom_id res chain seq x y z
N ALA A 1 9.32 -12.45 -2.89
CA ALA A 1 9.36 -12.96 -1.51
C ALA A 1 9.62 -14.46 -1.53
N ASN A 2 10.38 -14.98 -0.56
CA ASN A 2 10.59 -16.43 -0.42
C ASN A 2 9.25 -17.10 -0.08
N VAL A 3 8.84 -18.08 -0.90
CA VAL A 3 7.52 -18.74 -0.80
C VAL A 3 7.31 -19.45 0.53
N HIS A 4 8.37 -19.90 1.18
CA HIS A 4 8.31 -20.64 2.45
C HIS A 4 7.84 -19.78 3.64
N TYR A 5 7.92 -18.46 3.53
CA TYR A 5 7.55 -17.54 4.63
C TYR A 5 6.21 -16.84 4.40
N LEU A 6 5.53 -17.11 3.27
CA LEU A 6 4.30 -16.38 2.93
C LEU A 6 3.17 -16.64 3.93
N ASP A 7 3.08 -17.84 4.48
CA ASP A 7 2.02 -18.20 5.43
C ASP A 7 2.25 -17.52 6.77
N THR A 8 3.49 -17.50 7.28
CA THR A 8 3.85 -16.73 8.48
C THR A 8 3.55 -15.24 8.33
N LEU A 9 3.82 -14.66 7.15
CA LEU A 9 3.51 -13.25 6.88
C LEU A 9 2.00 -13.00 6.85
N ARG A 10 1.21 -13.93 6.30
CA ARG A 10 -0.26 -13.84 6.29
C ARG A 10 -0.85 -13.98 7.67
N GLU A 11 -0.36 -14.91 8.47
CA GLU A 11 -0.76 -15.09 9.87
C GLU A 11 -0.45 -13.86 10.72
N ALA A 12 0.64 -13.15 10.41
CA ALA A 12 0.97 -11.86 11.02
C ALA A 12 0.08 -10.70 10.53
N GLY A 13 -0.83 -10.93 9.59
CA GLY A 13 -1.80 -9.94 9.09
C GLY A 13 -1.42 -9.27 7.78
N LEU A 14 -0.33 -9.67 7.11
CA LEU A 14 0.03 -9.15 5.79
C LEU A 14 -0.87 -9.76 4.70
N VAL A 15 -1.49 -8.92 3.89
CA VAL A 15 -2.32 -9.36 2.76
C VAL A 15 -1.47 -9.37 1.50
N ILE A 16 -1.41 -10.51 0.82
CA ILE A 16 -0.72 -10.65 -0.49
C ILE A 16 -1.74 -10.43 -1.60
N SER A 17 -1.85 -9.20 -2.08
CA SER A 17 -2.88 -8.76 -3.04
C SER A 17 -2.61 -9.19 -4.47
N ALA A 18 -1.33 -9.33 -4.87
CA ALA A 18 -0.98 -9.73 -6.23
C ALA A 18 0.24 -10.65 -6.27
N LYS A 19 0.18 -11.60 -7.19
CA LYS A 19 1.29 -12.50 -7.53
C LYS A 19 1.49 -12.55 -9.04
N THR A 20 2.70 -12.86 -9.50
CA THR A 20 2.95 -13.15 -10.91
C THR A 20 2.20 -14.40 -11.35
N GLN A 21 1.72 -14.40 -12.59
CA GLN A 21 0.91 -15.51 -13.12
C GLN A 21 1.72 -16.79 -13.33
N ARG A 22 3.02 -16.67 -13.63
CA ARG A 22 3.88 -17.82 -13.96
C ARG A 22 4.60 -18.40 -12.75
N GLU A 23 5.26 -17.54 -11.99
CA GLU A 23 6.20 -17.96 -10.93
C GLU A 23 5.61 -17.75 -9.53
N HIS A 24 4.36 -17.28 -9.43
CA HIS A 24 3.66 -16.98 -8.18
C HIS A 24 4.45 -16.07 -7.23
N LEU A 25 5.35 -15.26 -7.77
CA LEU A 25 6.14 -14.29 -7.01
C LEU A 25 5.22 -13.19 -6.50
N THR A 26 5.37 -12.82 -5.23
CA THR A 26 4.58 -11.74 -4.63
C THR A 26 5.00 -10.39 -5.20
N GLU A 27 4.03 -9.68 -5.77
CA GLU A 27 4.22 -8.39 -6.45
C GLU A 27 3.67 -7.21 -5.65
N ILE A 28 2.52 -7.40 -5.00
CA ILE A 28 1.83 -6.36 -4.23
C ILE A 28 1.42 -6.94 -2.88
N VAL A 29 1.68 -6.16 -1.83
CA VAL A 29 1.24 -6.45 -0.46
C VAL A 29 0.50 -5.25 0.12
N GLU A 30 -0.44 -5.51 1.01
CA GLU A 30 -1.19 -4.49 1.74
C GLU A 30 -1.40 -4.92 3.20
N LEU A 31 -1.87 -3.98 4.01
CA LEU A 31 -2.43 -4.29 5.33
C LEU A 31 -3.95 -4.06 5.30
N PRO A 32 -4.71 -4.79 6.13
CA PRO A 32 -6.12 -4.51 6.33
C PRO A 32 -6.36 -3.04 6.72
N ARG A 33 -7.44 -2.44 6.20
CA ARG A 33 -7.72 -1.00 6.37
C ARG A 33 -8.01 -0.59 7.82
N ASP A 34 -8.52 -1.53 8.60
CA ASP A 34 -8.73 -1.41 10.05
C ASP A 34 -7.41 -1.38 10.83
N VAL A 35 -6.35 -2.02 10.31
CA VAL A 35 -4.99 -1.97 10.88
C VAL A 35 -4.26 -0.71 10.44
N HIS A 36 -4.30 -0.39 9.15
CA HIS A 36 -3.69 0.82 8.62
C HIS A 36 -4.52 1.40 7.46
N PRO A 37 -4.94 2.67 7.52
CA PRO A 37 -5.90 3.24 6.57
C PRO A 37 -5.39 3.24 5.11
N TRP A 38 -4.07 3.28 4.92
CA TRP A 38 -3.44 3.17 3.62
C TRP A 38 -2.05 2.55 3.73
N TYR A 39 -1.90 1.27 3.41
CA TYR A 39 -0.60 0.59 3.38
C TYR A 39 -0.51 -0.27 2.13
N VAL A 40 0.44 0.04 1.25
CA VAL A 40 0.67 -0.69 0.01
C VAL A 40 2.17 -0.78 -0.24
N GLY A 41 2.67 -1.99 -0.46
CA GLY A 41 4.03 -2.26 -0.92
C GLY A 41 4.01 -2.93 -2.29
N VAL A 42 4.90 -2.50 -3.19
CA VAL A 42 5.04 -3.07 -4.53
C VAL A 42 6.50 -3.44 -4.79
N GLN A 43 6.73 -4.54 -5.52
CA GLN A 43 8.09 -4.94 -5.91
C GLN A 43 8.56 -4.32 -7.23
N PHE A 44 7.62 -3.95 -8.11
CA PHE A 44 7.93 -3.24 -9.34
C PHE A 44 8.12 -1.73 -9.10
N HIS A 45 8.56 -1.03 -10.14
CA HIS A 45 8.87 0.40 -10.12
C HIS A 45 7.77 1.25 -10.79
N PRO A 46 6.69 1.64 -10.08
CA PRO A 46 5.63 2.46 -10.64
C PRO A 46 6.09 3.88 -11.04
N GLU A 47 7.22 4.34 -10.50
CA GLU A 47 7.82 5.65 -10.79
C GLU A 47 8.17 5.83 -12.27
N PHE A 48 8.65 4.77 -12.94
CA PHE A 48 8.99 4.84 -14.36
C PHE A 48 7.77 4.99 -15.27
N LYS A 49 6.57 4.69 -14.76
CA LYS A 49 5.31 4.84 -15.48
C LYS A 49 4.55 6.11 -15.07
N SER A 50 5.06 6.88 -14.12
CA SER A 50 4.47 8.15 -13.70
C SER A 50 4.97 9.28 -14.59
N THR A 51 4.06 10.15 -15.06
CA THR A 51 4.43 11.33 -15.86
C THR A 51 3.85 12.60 -15.23
N PRO A 52 4.38 13.79 -15.55
CA PRO A 52 3.85 15.05 -15.02
C PRO A 52 2.36 15.29 -15.36
N TRP A 53 1.91 14.81 -16.52
CA TRP A 53 0.52 14.96 -16.98
C TRP A 53 -0.41 13.88 -16.44
N ASN A 54 0.13 12.69 -16.17
CA ASN A 54 -0.60 11.55 -15.68
C ASN A 54 0.23 10.83 -14.61
N GLY A 55 0.05 11.26 -13.36
CA GLY A 55 0.70 10.64 -12.20
C GLY A 55 0.22 9.21 -12.01
N HIS A 56 1.12 8.30 -11.61
CA HIS A 56 0.73 6.91 -11.39
C HIS A 56 -0.34 6.81 -10.29
N PRO A 57 -1.39 5.97 -10.45
CA PRO A 57 -2.49 5.88 -9.50
C PRO A 57 -2.05 5.62 -8.05
N LEU A 58 -0.98 4.83 -7.85
CA LEU A 58 -0.43 4.57 -6.51
C LEU A 58 0.08 5.85 -5.82
N PHE A 59 0.78 6.73 -6.54
CA PHE A 59 1.27 7.99 -5.95
C PHE A 59 0.11 8.94 -5.67
N ASN A 60 -0.85 9.06 -6.59
CA ASN A 60 -2.03 9.90 -6.39
C ASN A 60 -2.85 9.42 -5.17
N ALA A 61 -3.03 8.11 -5.03
CA ALA A 61 -3.70 7.51 -3.88
C ALA A 61 -2.93 7.73 -2.56
N PHE A 62 -1.60 7.61 -2.59
CA PHE A 62 -0.75 7.87 -1.41
C PHE A 62 -0.87 9.31 -0.92
N ILE A 63 -0.77 10.28 -1.83
CA ILE A 63 -0.89 11.70 -1.48
C ILE A 63 -2.29 11.99 -0.95
N LYS A 64 -3.34 11.45 -1.57
CA LYS A 64 -4.71 11.59 -1.08
C LYS A 64 -4.85 11.06 0.36
N ALA A 65 -4.39 9.83 0.62
CA ALA A 65 -4.42 9.24 1.95
C ALA A 65 -3.62 10.05 2.98
N SER A 66 -2.52 10.66 2.56
CA SER A 66 -1.70 11.54 3.41
C SER A 66 -2.43 12.83 3.77
N LEU A 67 -3.15 13.44 2.82
CA LEU A 67 -3.98 14.61 3.06
C LEU A 67 -5.16 14.28 4.00
N ASP A 68 -5.81 13.14 3.79
CA ASP A 68 -6.90 12.66 4.64
C ASP A 68 -6.40 12.45 6.09
N HIS A 69 -5.24 11.82 6.26
CA HIS A 69 -4.60 11.63 7.56
C HIS A 69 -4.24 12.97 8.23
N GLN A 70 -3.69 13.93 7.47
CA GLN A 70 -3.38 15.27 7.97
C GLN A 70 -4.65 15.99 8.45
N GLY A 71 -5.74 15.90 7.68
CA GLY A 71 -7.04 16.51 8.02
C GLY A 71 -7.61 15.95 9.33
N GLN A 72 -7.62 14.62 9.47
CA GLN A 72 -8.06 13.95 10.70
C GLN A 72 -7.21 14.37 11.91
N ARG A 73 -5.88 14.42 11.75
CA ARG A 73 -4.96 14.84 12.82
C ARG A 73 -5.14 16.30 13.23
N ARG A 74 -5.48 17.19 12.30
CA ARG A 74 -5.81 18.59 12.60
C ARG A 74 -7.13 18.70 13.36
N SER A 75 -8.15 17.94 12.97
CA SER A 75 -9.44 17.89 13.66
C SER A 75 -9.29 17.42 15.11
N LEU A 76 -8.53 16.34 15.34
CA LEU A 76 -8.25 15.82 16.69
C LEU A 76 -7.56 16.85 17.60
N LYS A 77 -6.66 17.67 17.05
CA LYS A 77 -6.00 18.75 17.78
C LYS A 77 -6.88 19.97 18.07
N ALA A 78 -7.93 20.19 17.28
CA ALA A 78 -8.84 21.33 17.46
C ALA A 78 -9.94 21.05 18.49
N VAL A 79 -10.21 19.76 18.76
CA VAL A 79 -11.22 19.31 19.72
C VAL A 79 -10.63 19.03 21.11
N ALA A 80 -9.30 18.85 21.20
CA ALA A 80 -8.55 18.76 22.45
C ALA A 80 -8.12 20.14 22.95
#